data_AF-A0A3D6ER58-F1
#
_entry.id   AF-A0A3D6ER58-F1
#
_cell.length_a   1.000
_cell.length_b   1.000
_cell.length_c   1.000
_cell.angle_alpha   90.00
_cell.angle_beta   90.00
_cell.angle_gamma   90.00
#
_symmetry.space_group_name_H-M   'P 1'
#
loop_
_entity.id
_entity.type
_entity.pdbx_description
1 polymer ?
#
loop_
_entity_poly.entity_id
_entity_poly.type
_entity_poly.pdbx_seq_one_letter_code
_entity_poly.pdbx_strand_id
1 'polypeptide(L)' 'MKITVVGAGNVGATCADVLAYKEIANEVVLV' A
#
# COMPACT_ATOMS: atom_id res chain seq x y z
N MET A 1 11.90 0.49 4.19
CA MET A 1 11.33 1.57 3.36
C MET A 1 9.85 1.74 3.72
N LYS A 2 9.36 2.97 3.83
CA LYS A 2 7.96 3.30 4.11
C LYS A 2 7.29 3.81 2.85
N ILE A 3 6.10 3.30 2.53
CA ILE A 3 5.29 3.73 1.38
C ILE A 3 3.93 4.20 1.88
N THR A 4 3.46 5.32 1.35
CA THR A 4 2.10 5.81 1.58
C THR A 4 1.33 5.77 0.27
N VAL A 5 0.18 5.10 0.29
CA VAL A 5 -0.77 5.10 -0.83
C VAL A 5 -1.87 6.09 -0.46
N VAL A 6 -2.07 7.12 -1.30
CA VAL A 6 -3.08 8.15 -1.11
C VAL A 6 -4.29 7.83 -1.98
N GLY A 7 -5.46 7.68 -1.35
CA GLY A 7 -6.73 7.31 -1.94
C GLY A 7 -7.13 5.87 -1.64
N ALA A 8 -7.96 5.64 -0.61
CA ALA A 8 -8.44 4.33 -0.18
C ALA A 8 -9.58 3.72 -1.04
N GLY A 9 -9.73 4.12 -2.29
CA GLY A 9 -10.66 3.48 -3.23
C GLY A 9 -10.15 2.11 -3.69
N ASN A 10 -10.92 1.41 -4.54
CA ASN A 10 -10.59 0.05 -5.01
C ASN A 10 -9.14 -0.07 -5.51
N VAL A 11 -8.66 0.92 -6.28
CA VAL A 11 -7.30 0.94 -6.83
C VAL A 11 -6.26 1.09 -5.72
N GLY A 12 -6.40 2.08 -4.83
CA GLY A 12 -5.40 2.29 -3.77
C GLY A 12 -5.37 1.16 -2.74
N ALA A 13 -6.52 0.57 -2.41
CA ALA A 13 -6.58 -0.62 -1.58
C ALA A 13 -5.82 -1.80 -2.24
N THR A 14 -6.04 -2.04 -3.54
CA THR A 14 -5.33 -3.10 -4.28
C THR A 14 -3.83 -2.82 -4.37
N CYS A 15 -3.43 -1.57 -4.60
CA CYS A 15 -2.02 -1.19 -4.62
C CYS A 15 -1.35 -1.43 -3.26
N ALA A 16 -1.98 -1.01 -2.16
CA ALA A 16 -1.46 -1.23 -0.81
C ALA A 16 -1.34 -2.72 -0.47
N ASP A 17 -2.34 -3.52 -0.85
CA ASP A 17 -2.36 -4.97 -0.63
C ASP A 17 -1.22 -5.68 -1.38
N VAL A 18 -1.04 -5.37 -2.67
CA VAL A 18 0.05 -5.96 -3.48
C VAL A 18 1.43 -5.56 -2.94
N LEU A 19 1.59 -4.31 -2.48
CA LEU A 19 2.84 -3.83 -1.88
C LEU A 19 3.18 -4.59 -0.58
N ALA A 20 2.17 -4.87 0.25
CA ALA A 20 2.32 -5.62 1.49
C ALA A 20 2.58 -7.11 1.22
N TYR A 21 1.78 -7.74 0.35
CA TYR A 21 1.89 -9.17 0.00
C TYR A 21 3.25 -9.53 -0.61
N LYS A 22 3.86 -8.61 -1.37
CA LYS A 22 5.18 -8.81 -1.99
C LYS A 22 6.35 -8.31 -1.14
N GLU A 23 6.10 -7.90 0.11
CA GLU A 23 7.12 -7.41 1.04
C GLU A 23 7.99 -6.26 0.48
N ILE A 24 7.40 -5.38 -0.36
CA ILE A 24 8.13 -4.28 -1.01
C ILE A 24 8.54 -3.19 0.00
N ALA A 25 7.79 -3.05 1.08
CA ALA A 25 8.01 -2.07 2.13
C ALA A 25 7.84 -2.70 3.52
N ASN A 26 8.56 -2.16 4.50
CA ASN A 26 8.41 -2.58 5.91
C ASN A 26 7.14 -2.00 6.54
N GLU A 27 6.60 -0.93 5.95
CA GLU A 27 5.38 -0.26 6.39
C GLU A 27 4.66 0.32 5.16
N VAL A 28 3.39 -0.02 4.99
CA VAL A 28 2.49 0.55 3.99
C VAL A 28 1.37 1.27 4.74
N VAL A 29 1.20 2.56 4.49
CA VAL A 29 0.12 3.36 5.06
C VAL A 29 -0.86 3.72 3.95
N LEU A 30 -2.12 3.38 4.12
CA LEU A 30 -3.20 3.79 3.22
C LEU A 30 -3.92 4.99 3.85
N VAL A 31 -4.02 6.09 3.11
CA VAL A 31 -4.69 7.33 3.52
C VAL A 31 -5.84 7.65 2.58
#